data_AF-A0A3B8JPG0-F1
#
_entry.id   AF-A0A3B8JPG0-F1
#
_cell.length_a   1.000
_cell.length_b   1.000
_cell.length_c   1.000
_cell.angle_alpha   90.00
_cell.angle_beta   90.00
_cell.angle_gamma   90.00
#
_symmetry.space_group_name_H-M   'P 1'
#
loop_
_entity.id
_entity.type
_entity.pdbx_description
1 polymer ?
#
loop_
_entity_poly.entity_id
_entity_poly.type
_entity_poly.pdbx_seq_one_letter_code
_entity_poly.pdbx_strand_id
1 'polypeptide(L)' 'MTILFRRIKPHKFPITIDLIAKFLKIPKSLIVRAECWACVLFVYRCDKGGQFISYRKLAIWLEAVVKDIGI' A
#
# COMPACT_ATOMS: atom_id res chain seq x y z
N MET A 1 -1.74 25.99 -6.12
CA MET A 1 -1.04 25.14 -5.14
C MET A 1 -2.00 24.74 -4.04
N THR A 2 -2.40 23.47 -3.99
CA THR A 2 -3.20 22.91 -2.89
C THR A 2 -2.55 21.61 -2.45
N ILE A 3 -2.44 21.45 -1.13
CA ILE A 3 -1.55 20.53 -0.44
C ILE A 3 -2.10 19.09 -0.61
N LEU A 4 -1.71 18.43 -1.70
CA LEU A 4 -2.25 17.14 -2.18
C LEU A 4 -1.69 15.89 -1.50
N PHE A 5 -0.92 16.04 -0.42
CA PHE A 5 -0.24 14.92 0.22
C PHE A 5 -0.48 14.94 1.71
N ARG A 6 -1.28 13.99 2.23
CA ARG A 6 -0.99 13.33 3.53
C ARG A 6 -1.90 12.17 3.93
N ARG A 7 -3.08 11.97 3.35
CA ARG A 7 -3.93 10.82 3.71
C ARG A 7 -4.84 10.47 2.55
N ILE A 8 -4.61 9.33 1.92
CA ILE A 8 -5.68 8.72 1.14
C ILE A 8 -6.43 7.78 2.06
N LYS A 9 -7.70 8.10 2.31
CA LYS A 9 -8.65 7.25 3.04
C LYS A 9 -9.46 6.48 1.99
N PRO A 10 -9.10 5.25 1.58
CA PRO A 10 -10.16 4.26 1.51
C PRO A 10 -10.69 4.18 2.96
N HIS A 11 -11.99 4.27 3.18
CA HIS A 11 -12.63 4.45 4.50
C HIS A 11 -12.17 3.55 5.68
N LYS A 12 -11.21 2.62 5.50
CA LYS A 12 -10.94 1.47 6.36
C LYS A 12 -9.58 1.41 7.08
N PHE A 13 -8.44 1.89 6.55
CA PHE A 13 -7.14 1.81 7.26
C PHE A 13 -6.00 2.65 6.65
N PRO A 14 -5.01 3.12 7.44
CA PRO A 14 -3.81 3.80 6.94
C PRO A 14 -2.81 2.79 6.34
N ILE A 15 -2.13 3.17 5.25
CA ILE A 15 -1.01 2.41 4.70
C ILE A 15 0.16 3.30 4.27
N THR A 16 1.38 2.85 4.51
CA THR A 16 2.63 3.52 4.11
C THR A 16 3.30 2.80 2.95
N ILE A 17 4.15 3.50 2.19
CA ILE A 17 4.99 2.89 1.14
C ILE A 17 5.85 1.75 1.70
N ASP A 18 6.27 1.85 2.96
CA ASP A 18 7.05 0.81 3.64
C ASP A 18 6.24 -0.49 3.83
N LEU A 19 4.99 -0.36 4.31
CA LEU A 19 4.07 -1.49 4.43
C LEU A 19 3.74 -2.09 3.06
N ILE A 20 3.61 -1.25 2.01
CA ILE A 20 3.41 -1.72 0.64
C ILE A 20 4.62 -2.52 0.16
N ALA A 21 5.84 -2.02 0.40
CA ALA A 21 7.08 -2.71 0.05
C ALA A 21 7.20 -4.06 0.77
N LYS A 22 6.88 -4.11 2.08
CA LYS A 22 6.82 -5.35 2.87
C LYS A 22 5.76 -6.33 2.35
N PHE A 23 4.55 -5.85 2.05
CA PHE A 23 3.48 -6.65 1.48
C PHE A 23 3.88 -7.27 0.15
N LEU A 24 4.50 -6.48 -0.73
CA LEU A 24 4.97 -6.91 -2.04
C LEU A 24 6.27 -7.70 -1.99
N LYS A 25 6.94 -7.78 -0.82
CA LYS A 25 8.26 -8.38 -0.62
C LYS A 25 9.30 -7.82 -1.61
N ILE A 26 9.31 -6.50 -1.77
CA ILE A 26 10.25 -5.79 -2.64
C ILE A 26 11.00 -4.69 -1.90
N PRO A 27 12.21 -4.31 -2.36
CA PRO A 27 12.83 -3.10 -1.88
C PRO A 27 11.98 -1.87 -2.25
N LYS A 28 11.88 -0.94 -1.29
CA LYS A 28 11.12 0.31 -1.43
C LYS A 28 11.56 1.16 -2.62
N SER A 29 12.83 1.09 -3.00
CA SER A 29 13.39 1.80 -4.17
C SER A 29 12.74 1.40 -5.49
N LEU A 30 12.12 0.23 -5.58
CA LEU A 30 11.40 -0.19 -6.79
C LEU A 30 10.01 0.44 -6.92
N ILE A 31 9.46 1.01 -5.85
CA ILE A 31 8.16 1.68 -5.88
C ILE A 31 8.37 3.11 -6.34
N VAL A 32 7.96 3.40 -7.57
CA VAL A 32 8.05 4.73 -8.17
C VAL A 32 6.87 5.59 -7.77
N ARG A 33 5.67 4.98 -7.74
CA ARG A 33 4.42 5.68 -7.44
C ARG A 33 3.43 4.71 -6.80
N ALA A 34 2.63 5.22 -5.87
CA ALA A 34 1.47 4.51 -5.35
C ALA A 34 0.25 5.45 -5.33
N GLU A 35 -0.89 4.96 -5.78
CA GLU A 35 -2.14 5.71 -5.90
C GLU A 35 -3.29 4.89 -5.35
N CYS A 36 -4.12 5.52 -4.52
CA CYS A 36 -5.31 4.87 -4.00
C CYS A 36 -6.49 5.16 -4.91
N TRP A 37 -7.10 4.09 -5.41
CA TRP A 37 -8.31 4.14 -6.23
C TRP A 37 -9.49 3.63 -5.41
N ALA A 38 -10.71 3.62 -5.98
CA ALA A 38 -11.94 3.31 -5.26
C ALA A 38 -11.90 1.95 -4.50
N CYS A 39 -11.37 0.90 -5.13
CA CYS A 39 -11.36 -0.46 -4.57
C CYS A 39 -9.98 -1.11 -4.49
N VAL A 40 -8.97 -0.45 -5.07
CA VAL A 40 -7.62 -1.00 -5.22
C VAL A 40 -6.58 0.07 -4.94
N LEU A 41 -5.43 -0.36 -4.44
CA LEU A 41 -4.20 0.42 -4.42
C LEU A 41 -3.42 0.10 -5.70
N PHE A 42 -3.18 1.10 -6.53
CA PHE A 42 -2.27 1.00 -7.65
C PHE A 42 -0.84 1.29 -7.18
N VAL A 43 0.11 0.47 -7.61
CA VAL A 43 1.53 0.60 -7.31
C VAL A 43 2.30 0.46 -8.61
N TYR A 44 2.92 1.54 -9.05
CA TYR A 44 3.81 1.51 -10.20
C TYR A 44 5.24 1.17 -9.75
N ARG A 45 5.78 0.09 -10.32
CA ARG A 45 7.10 -0.44 -10.01
C ARG A 45 8.03 -0.33 -11.20
N CYS A 46 9.31 -0.03 -10.96
CA CYS A 46 10.32 0.00 -12.02
C CYS A 46 10.53 -1.36 -12.70
N ASP A 47 10.41 -2.46 -11.97
CA ASP A 47 10.78 -3.80 -12.47
C ASP A 47 9.66 -4.50 -13.26
N LYS A 48 8.39 -4.20 -12.96
CA LYS A 48 7.23 -4.89 -13.52
C LYS A 48 6.11 -3.96 -14.02
N GLY A 49 6.29 -2.64 -13.90
CA GLY A 49 5.27 -1.66 -14.24
C GLY A 49 4.15 -1.59 -13.20
N GLY A 50 2.93 -1.32 -13.66
CA GLY A 50 1.76 -1.09 -12.80
C GLY A 50 1.19 -2.37 -12.20
N GLN A 51 0.97 -2.37 -10.89
CA GLN A 51 0.37 -3.46 -10.13
C GLN A 51 -0.83 -2.97 -9.32
N PHE A 52 -1.94 -3.71 -9.36
CA PHE A 52 -3.13 -3.42 -8.57
C PHE A 52 -3.24 -4.35 -7.35
N ILE A 53 -3.51 -3.79 -6.19
CA ILE A 53 -3.66 -4.50 -4.92
C ILE A 53 -5.06 -4.26 -4.37
N SER A 54 -5.82 -5.33 -4.14
CA SER A 54 -7.13 -5.21 -3.48
C SER A 54 -6.99 -4.76 -2.03
N TYR A 55 -7.78 -3.76 -1.60
CA TYR A 55 -7.78 -3.35 -0.20
C TYR A 55 -8.18 -4.47 0.76
N ARG A 56 -9.02 -5.42 0.34
CA ARG A 56 -9.40 -6.57 1.18
C ARG A 56 -8.19 -7.46 1.48
N LYS A 57 -7.39 -7.79 0.46
CA LYS A 57 -6.17 -8.58 0.63
C LYS A 57 -5.17 -7.87 1.53
N LEU A 58 -5.05 -6.56 1.34
CA LEU A 58 -4.14 -5.72 2.10
C LEU A 58 -4.55 -5.60 3.58
N ALA A 59 -5.84 -5.46 3.87
CA ALA A 59 -6.37 -5.44 5.23
C ALA A 59 -6.09 -6.75 5.97
N ILE A 60 -6.42 -7.90 5.36
CA ILE A 60 -6.17 -9.23 5.95
C ILE A 60 -4.69 -9.42 6.25
N TRP A 61 -3.81 -8.97 5.34
CA TRP A 61 -2.38 -9.04 5.57
C TRP A 61 -1.92 -8.14 6.73
N LEU A 62 -2.43 -6.90 6.81
CA LEU A 62 -2.11 -6.00 7.92
C LEU A 62 -2.55 -6.59 9.26
N GLU A 63 -3.75 -7.17 9.34
CA GLU A 63 -4.22 -7.86 10.54
C GLU A 63 -3.32 -9.04 10.92
N ALA A 64 -2.87 -9.83 9.93
CA ALA A 64 -1.94 -10.93 10.17
C ALA A 64 -0.58 -10.43 10.69
N VAL A 65 -0.06 -9.34 10.13
CA VAL A 65 1.22 -8.74 10.57
C VAL A 65 1.12 -8.15 11.97
N VAL A 66 0.00 -7.48 12.31
CA VAL A 66 -0.23 -6.96 13.67
C VAL A 66 -0.31 -8.11 14.67
N LYS A 67 -1.04 -9.17 14.33
CA LYS A 67 -1.16 -10.37 15.17
C LYS A 67 0.18 -11.06 15.40
N ASP A 68 1.04 -11.11 14.38
CA ASP A 68 2.39 -11.69 14.46
C ASP A 68 3.34 -10.89 15.35
N ILE A 69 3.20 -9.56 15.37
CA ILE A 69 4.04 -8.65 16.17
C ILE A 69 3.60 -8.58 17.65
N GLY A 70 2.45 -9.15 18.01
CA GLY A 70 2.03 -9.31 19.42
C GLY A 70 1.82 -7.99 20.17
N ILE A 71 1.19 -7.01 19.54
CA ILE A 71 0.66 -5.80 20.19
C ILE A 71 -0.84 -5.98 20.43
#